data_AF-A0A4Q6AH43-F1
#
_entry.id   AF-A0A4Q6AH43-F1
#
_cell.length_a   1.000
_cell.length_b   1.000
_cell.length_c   1.000
_cell.angle_alpha   90.00
_cell.angle_beta   90.00
_cell.angle_gamma   90.00
#
_symmetry.space_group_name_H-M   'P 1'
#
loop_
_entity.id
_entity.type
_entity.pdbx_description
1 polymer ?
#
loop_
_entity_poly.entity_id
_entity_poly.type
_entity_poly.pdbx_seq_one_letter_code
_entity_poly.pdbx_strand_id
1 'polypeptide(L)'
;MESFKREGEHSIRRETDIFNFGIDEVGKAHMLETARWARFLAIVNIIMISLMVIIVVLVAYANGSDFAQTFGPQVGMGFGIASLVFYILLVLLFMYPLVGLLRFSNKIRPALETGNAELFNESFRNLKNVFKFFGILTIALLAIYGIMIVMGILTVAMTG
;
A
#
# COMPACT_ATOMS: atom_id res chain seq x y z
N MET A 1 -7.31 41.01 19.50
CA MET A 1 -8.46 40.08 19.42
C MET A 1 -9.07 40.06 18.02
N GLU A 2 -9.26 41.20 17.36
CA GLU A 2 -9.78 41.26 15.98
C GLU A 2 -8.86 40.66 14.89
N SER A 3 -7.53 40.66 15.09
CA SER A 3 -6.59 40.03 14.16
C SER A 3 -6.76 38.51 14.11
N PHE A 4 -6.95 37.88 15.28
CA PHE A 4 -7.15 36.43 15.40
C PHE A 4 -8.49 35.98 14.80
N LYS A 5 -9.53 36.81 14.94
CA LYS A 5 -10.84 36.58 14.31
C LYS A 5 -10.76 36.70 12.77
N ARG A 6 -10.00 37.68 12.27
CA ARG A 6 -9.75 37.85 10.82
C ARG A 6 -8.93 36.71 10.21
N GLU A 7 -7.99 36.13 10.94
CA GLU A 7 -7.24 34.95 10.46
C GLU A 7 -8.14 33.71 10.30
N GLY A 8 -9.03 33.45 11.25
CA GLY A 8 -10.00 32.36 11.16
C GLY A 8 -11.02 32.55 10.03
N GLU A 9 -11.47 33.79 9.80
CA GLU A 9 -12.36 34.12 8.68
C GLU A 9 -11.67 33.98 7.32
N HIS A 10 -10.37 34.32 7.23
CA HIS A 10 -9.58 34.16 6.01
C HIS A 10 -9.24 32.70 5.69
N SER A 11 -8.98 31.83 6.67
CA SER A 11 -8.74 30.40 6.42
C SER A 11 -10.00 29.68 5.97
N ILE A 12 -11.14 29.94 6.64
CA ILE A 12 -12.44 29.36 6.28
C ILE A 12 -12.91 29.83 4.90
N ARG A 13 -12.72 31.12 4.56
CA ARG A 13 -12.99 31.62 3.20
C ARG A 13 -12.13 30.94 2.14
N ARG A 14 -10.82 30.76 2.41
CA ARG A 14 -9.91 30.13 1.44
C ARG A 14 -10.28 28.67 1.17
N GLU A 15 -10.72 27.94 2.20
CA GLU A 15 -11.22 26.56 2.07
C GLU A 15 -12.54 26.49 1.30
N THR A 16 -13.44 27.46 1.45
CA THR A 16 -14.69 27.50 0.67
C THR A 16 -14.45 27.99 -0.77
N ASP A 17 -13.51 28.91 -0.99
CA ASP A 17 -13.20 29.48 -2.30
C ASP A 17 -12.56 28.48 -3.27
N ILE A 18 -11.74 27.52 -2.80
CA ILE A 18 -11.16 26.47 -3.68
C ILE A 18 -12.21 25.53 -4.28
N PHE A 19 -13.29 25.25 -3.54
CA PHE A 19 -14.41 24.45 -4.04
C PHE A 19 -15.42 25.29 -4.82
N ASN A 20 -15.51 26.59 -4.53
CA ASN A 20 -16.38 27.54 -5.22
C ASN A 20 -15.82 27.97 -6.60
N PHE A 21 -14.51 27.84 -6.84
CA PHE A 21 -13.86 28.29 -8.08
C PHE A 21 -13.20 27.19 -8.95
N GLY A 22 -12.95 25.96 -8.47
CA GLY A 22 -11.85 25.19 -9.11
C GLY A 22 -11.91 23.67 -9.16
N ILE A 23 -13.06 23.02 -9.04
CA ILE A 23 -13.20 21.64 -9.55
C ILE A 23 -14.36 21.65 -10.53
N ASP A 24 -14.02 21.77 -11.81
CA ASP A 24 -14.98 21.61 -12.87
C ASP A 24 -15.57 20.18 -12.86
N GLU A 25 -16.69 20.00 -13.54
CA GLU A 25 -17.39 18.72 -13.53
C GLU A 25 -16.50 17.57 -14.05
N VAL A 26 -15.55 17.89 -14.94
CA VAL A 26 -14.56 16.97 -15.48
C VAL A 26 -13.58 16.51 -14.40
N GLY A 27 -13.02 17.42 -13.61
CA GLY A 27 -12.13 17.11 -12.49
C GLY A 27 -12.82 16.21 -11.46
N LYS A 28 -14.07 16.51 -11.12
CA LYS A 28 -14.87 15.64 -10.22
C LYS A 28 -15.03 14.24 -10.80
N ALA A 29 -15.37 14.12 -12.09
CA ALA A 29 -15.54 12.84 -12.75
C ALA A 29 -14.26 11.99 -12.72
N HIS A 30 -13.09 12.58 -12.98
CA HIS A 30 -11.81 11.89 -12.90
C HIS A 30 -11.48 11.38 -11.49
N MET A 31 -11.79 12.17 -10.47
CA MET A 31 -11.54 11.80 -9.08
C MET A 31 -12.46 10.66 -8.63
N LEU A 32 -13.72 10.67 -9.08
CA LEU A 32 -14.67 9.57 -8.85
C LEU A 32 -14.30 8.30 -9.63
N GLU A 33 -13.75 8.42 -10.84
CA GLU A 33 -13.16 7.29 -11.57
C GLU A 33 -11.97 6.72 -10.79
N THR A 34 -11.04 7.58 -10.36
CA THR A 34 -9.89 7.17 -9.53
C THR A 34 -10.33 6.47 -8.25
N ALA A 35 -11.40 6.94 -7.61
CA ALA A 35 -11.99 6.30 -6.43
C ALA A 35 -12.50 4.88 -6.72
N ARG A 36 -13.11 4.66 -7.88
CA ARG A 36 -13.57 3.34 -8.34
C ARG A 36 -12.39 2.39 -8.57
N TRP A 37 -11.34 2.86 -9.23
CA TRP A 37 -10.11 2.08 -9.41
C TRP A 37 -9.41 1.76 -8.10
N ALA A 38 -9.33 2.73 -7.18
CA ALA A 38 -8.76 2.51 -5.86
C ALA A 38 -9.51 1.42 -5.08
N ARG A 39 -10.85 1.43 -5.15
CA ARG A 39 -11.69 0.39 -4.54
C ARG A 39 -11.51 -0.97 -5.20
N PHE A 40 -11.42 -1.01 -6.53
CA PHE A 40 -11.12 -2.24 -7.26
C PHE A 40 -9.77 -2.82 -6.85
N LEU A 41 -8.70 -2.02 -6.83
CA LEU A 41 -7.37 -2.44 -6.40
C LEU A 41 -7.34 -2.93 -4.95
N ALA A 42 -8.10 -2.30 -4.06
CA ALA A 42 -8.28 -2.79 -2.70
C ALA A 42 -8.90 -4.19 -2.66
N ILE A 43 -9.97 -4.45 -3.43
CA ILE A 43 -10.59 -5.77 -3.52
C ILE A 43 -9.61 -6.81 -4.08
N VAL A 44 -8.89 -6.46 -5.16
CA VAL A 44 -7.87 -7.33 -5.75
C VAL A 44 -6.79 -7.67 -4.72
N ASN A 45 -6.31 -6.71 -3.93
CA ASN A 45 -5.31 -6.95 -2.89
C ASN A 45 -5.83 -7.94 -1.82
N ILE A 46 -7.08 -7.83 -1.39
CA ILE A 46 -7.69 -8.81 -0.46
C ILE A 46 -7.69 -10.21 -1.08
N ILE A 47 -8.08 -10.33 -2.35
CA ILE A 47 -8.10 -11.62 -3.06
C ILE A 47 -6.67 -12.18 -3.16
N MET A 48 -5.69 -11.35 -3.52
CA MET A 48 -4.28 -11.76 -3.66
C MET A 48 -3.70 -12.25 -2.33
N ILE A 49 -3.95 -11.54 -1.22
CA ILE A 49 -3.55 -11.98 0.12
C ILE A 49 -4.21 -13.32 0.46
N SER A 50 -5.51 -13.46 0.19
CA SER A 50 -6.26 -14.69 0.50
C SER A 50 -5.73 -15.89 -0.29
N LEU A 51 -5.50 -15.72 -1.60
CA LEU A 51 -4.92 -16.75 -2.45
C LEU A 51 -3.50 -17.11 -2.02
N MET A 52 -2.68 -16.11 -1.64
CA MET A 52 -1.34 -16.38 -1.10
C MET A 52 -1.40 -17.29 0.13
N VAL A 53 -2.26 -16.99 1.11
CA VAL A 53 -2.38 -17.82 2.31
C VAL A 53 -2.76 -19.26 1.96
N ILE A 54 -3.70 -19.45 1.02
CA ILE A 54 -4.09 -20.80 0.56
C ILE A 54 -2.90 -21.52 -0.07
N ILE A 55 -2.17 -20.87 -0.98
CA ILE A 55 -1.00 -21.47 -1.65
C ILE A 55 0.05 -21.89 -0.63
N VAL A 56 0.33 -21.06 0.38
CA VAL A 56 1.31 -21.37 1.43
C VAL A 56 0.92 -22.61 2.21
N VAL A 57 -0.35 -22.70 2.63
CA VAL A 57 -0.86 -23.86 3.36
C VAL A 57 -0.79 -25.11 2.50
N LEU A 58 -1.17 -25.03 1.22
CA LEU A 58 -1.11 -26.15 0.29
C LEU A 58 0.32 -26.63 0.04
N VAL A 59 1.26 -25.72 -0.17
CA VAL A 59 2.68 -26.05 -0.38
C VAL A 59 3.28 -26.64 0.89
N ALA A 60 2.99 -26.06 2.06
CA ALA A 60 3.45 -26.58 3.35
C ALA A 60 2.91 -27.98 3.63
N TYR A 61 1.64 -28.24 3.30
CA TYR A 61 1.02 -29.56 3.43
C TYR A 61 1.63 -30.57 2.46
N ALA A 62 1.82 -30.18 1.19
CA ALA A 62 2.30 -31.09 0.15
C ALA A 62 3.80 -31.41 0.24
N ASN A 63 4.63 -30.48 0.73
CA ASN A 63 6.10 -30.61 0.70
C ASN A 63 6.75 -30.65 2.09
N GLY A 64 5.95 -30.65 3.16
CA GLY A 64 6.47 -30.62 4.54
C GLY A 64 7.39 -31.79 4.88
N SER A 65 7.16 -32.97 4.28
CA SER A 65 8.00 -34.16 4.44
C SER A 65 9.29 -34.11 3.64
N ASP A 66 9.22 -33.63 2.40
CA ASP A 66 10.30 -33.79 1.42
C ASP A 66 11.47 -32.85 1.71
N PHE A 67 11.15 -31.64 2.19
CA PHE A 67 12.15 -30.68 2.63
C PHE A 67 12.89 -31.17 3.89
N ALA A 68 12.16 -31.75 4.85
CA ALA A 68 12.73 -32.34 6.06
C ALA A 68 13.57 -33.60 5.79
N GLN A 69 13.22 -34.39 4.77
CA GLN A 69 14.01 -35.53 4.34
C GLN A 69 15.33 -35.11 3.67
N THR A 70 15.32 -34.01 2.92
CA THR A 70 16.50 -33.54 2.17
C THR A 70 17.51 -32.80 3.06
N PHE A 71 17.03 -31.91 3.94
CA PHE A 71 17.88 -31.03 4.75
C PHE A 71 17.97 -31.44 6.22
N GLY A 72 17.29 -32.51 6.60
CA GLY A 72 17.18 -32.99 7.97
C GLY A 72 16.00 -32.37 8.73
N PRO A 73 15.45 -33.09 9.74
CA PRO A 73 14.22 -32.68 10.42
C PRO A 73 14.30 -31.31 11.12
N GLN A 74 15.46 -30.98 11.68
CA GLN A 74 15.68 -29.74 12.42
C GLN A 74 15.72 -28.52 11.48
N VAL A 75 16.38 -28.64 10.33
CA VAL A 75 16.43 -27.59 9.31
C VAL A 75 15.06 -27.40 8.67
N GLY A 76 14.34 -28.50 8.38
CA GLY A 76 12.99 -28.44 7.83
C GLY A 76 11.98 -27.77 8.76
N MET A 77 12.05 -28.05 10.06
CA MET A 77 11.23 -27.35 11.05
C MET A 77 11.56 -25.85 11.11
N GLY A 78 12.85 -25.49 11.11
CA GLY A 78 13.28 -24.09 11.10
C GLY A 78 12.80 -23.32 9.88
N PHE A 79 12.86 -23.93 8.69
CA PHE A 79 12.36 -23.34 7.45
C PHE A 79 10.83 -23.16 7.46
N GLY A 80 10.09 -24.14 7.99
CA GLY A 80 8.64 -24.04 8.15
C GLY A 80 8.23 -22.86 9.03
N ILE A 81 8.92 -22.67 10.17
CA ILE A 81 8.65 -21.53 11.06
C ILE A 81 9.03 -20.20 10.40
N ALA A 82 10.21 -20.13 9.77
CA ALA A 82 10.68 -18.91 9.11
C ALA A 82 9.76 -18.47 7.96
N SER A 83 9.28 -19.41 7.15
CA SER A 83 8.34 -19.14 6.07
C SER A 83 7.00 -18.62 6.61
N LEU A 84 6.45 -19.25 7.66
CA LEU A 84 5.21 -18.79 8.29
C LEU A 84 5.32 -17.37 8.85
N VAL A 85 6.41 -17.05 9.55
CA VAL A 85 6.69 -15.69 10.04
C VAL A 85 6.79 -14.70 8.88
N PHE A 86 7.54 -15.05 7.83
CA PHE A 86 7.69 -14.22 6.64
C PHE A 86 6.33 -13.91 5.97
N TYR A 87 5.45 -14.91 5.83
CA TYR A 87 4.13 -14.71 5.26
C TYR A 87 3.25 -13.79 6.10
N ILE A 88 3.27 -13.93 7.43
CA ILE A 88 2.54 -13.02 8.32
C ILE A 88 3.02 -11.58 8.11
N LEU A 89 4.34 -11.37 8.03
CA LEU A 89 4.91 -10.04 7.76
C LEU A 89 4.46 -9.49 6.41
N LEU A 90 4.40 -10.32 5.36
CA LEU A 90 3.88 -9.91 4.05
C LEU A 90 2.41 -9.49 4.11
N VAL A 91 1.55 -10.27 4.77
CA VAL A 91 0.13 -9.91 4.92
C VAL A 91 -0.01 -8.55 5.61
N LEU A 92 0.71 -8.34 6.71
CA LEU A 92 0.72 -7.07 7.43
C LEU A 92 1.21 -5.91 6.56
N LEU A 93 2.24 -6.16 5.75
CA LEU A 93 2.80 -5.17 4.82
C LEU A 93 1.78 -4.78 3.75
N PHE A 94 1.07 -5.74 3.13
CA PHE A 94 0.06 -5.47 2.11
C PHE A 94 -1.28 -4.94 2.67
N MET A 95 -1.52 -5.10 3.97
CA MET A 95 -2.70 -4.55 4.65
C MET A 95 -2.66 -3.02 4.72
N TYR A 96 -1.48 -2.41 4.83
CA TYR A 96 -1.32 -0.96 4.87
C TYR A 96 -1.90 -0.23 3.63
N PRO A 97 -1.47 -0.54 2.39
CA PRO A 97 -2.01 0.12 1.20
C PRO A 97 -3.49 -0.18 0.98
N LEU A 98 -3.97 -1.37 1.37
CA LEU A 98 -5.39 -1.74 1.31
C LEU A 98 -6.26 -0.74 2.09
N VAL A 99 -5.89 -0.46 3.34
CA VAL A 99 -6.64 0.48 4.20
C VAL A 99 -6.61 1.90 3.62
N GLY A 100 -5.47 2.33 3.09
CA GLY A 100 -5.33 3.66 2.47
C GLY A 100 -6.22 3.83 1.23
N LEU A 101 -6.24 2.83 0.34
CA LEU A 101 -7.08 2.82 -0.86
C LEU A 101 -8.57 2.87 -0.53
N LEU A 102 -9.03 2.05 0.43
CA LEU A 102 -10.43 2.04 0.88
C LEU A 102 -10.83 3.35 1.55
N ARG A 103 -9.95 3.94 2.37
CA ARG A 103 -10.23 5.24 3.00
C ARG A 103 -10.33 6.35 1.98
N PHE A 104 -9.44 6.39 0.97
CA PHE A 104 -9.54 7.35 -0.12
C PHE A 104 -10.85 7.18 -0.89
N SER A 105 -11.16 5.96 -1.36
CA SER A 105 -12.36 5.70 -2.17
C SER A 105 -13.66 6.05 -1.44
N ASN A 106 -13.71 5.82 -0.13
CA ASN A 106 -14.91 6.08 0.67
C ASN A 106 -15.07 7.55 1.07
N LYS A 107 -13.98 8.32 1.17
CA LYS A 107 -14.02 9.73 1.64
C LYS A 107 -14.08 10.75 0.51
N ILE A 108 -13.51 10.45 -0.66
CA ILE A 108 -13.44 11.44 -1.75
C ILE A 108 -14.82 11.77 -2.36
N ARG A 109 -15.71 10.78 -2.48
CA ARG A 109 -17.06 10.99 -2.99
C ARG A 109 -17.89 11.96 -2.14
N PRO A 110 -18.08 11.73 -0.82
CA PRO A 110 -18.81 12.69 0.01
C PRO A 110 -18.10 14.04 0.11
N ALA A 111 -16.76 14.09 0.04
CA ALA A 111 -16.03 15.36 0.02
C ALA A 111 -16.40 16.23 -1.19
N LEU A 112 -16.50 15.63 -2.38
CA LEU A 112 -16.85 16.34 -3.61
C LEU A 112 -18.34 16.72 -3.68
N GLU A 113 -19.23 15.87 -3.15
CA GLU A 113 -20.68 16.11 -3.14
C GLU A 113 -21.08 17.19 -2.12
N THR A 114 -20.40 17.25 -0.98
CA THR A 114 -20.70 18.20 0.10
C THR A 114 -19.81 19.45 0.10
N GLY A 115 -18.80 19.50 -0.76
CA GLY A 115 -17.79 20.58 -0.76
C GLY A 115 -16.97 20.64 0.53
N ASN A 116 -16.86 19.52 1.26
CA ASN A 116 -16.18 19.47 2.54
C ASN A 116 -14.65 19.36 2.36
N ALA A 117 -13.96 20.48 2.60
CA ALA A 117 -12.51 20.61 2.50
C ALA A 117 -11.72 19.65 3.41
N GLU A 118 -12.23 19.39 4.61
CA GLU A 118 -11.60 18.50 5.57
C GLU A 118 -11.61 17.05 5.07
N LEU A 119 -12.77 16.56 4.61
CA LEU A 119 -12.90 15.22 4.02
C LEU A 119 -12.05 15.08 2.75
N PHE A 120 -11.98 16.13 1.94
CA PHE A 120 -11.15 16.16 0.75
C PHE A 120 -9.68 15.99 1.11
N ASN A 121 -9.15 16.85 1.99
CA ASN A 121 -7.77 16.80 2.43
C ASN A 121 -7.43 15.46 3.09
N GLU A 122 -8.35 14.91 3.88
CA GLU A 122 -8.17 13.60 4.49
C GLU A 122 -8.11 12.48 3.45
N SER A 123 -8.98 12.49 2.43
CA SER A 123 -8.95 11.49 1.37
C SER A 123 -7.60 11.50 0.62
N PHE A 124 -7.11 12.68 0.24
CA PHE A 124 -5.80 12.85 -0.42
C PHE A 124 -4.63 12.49 0.49
N ARG A 125 -4.73 12.75 1.79
CA ARG A 125 -3.71 12.30 2.76
C ARG A 125 -3.60 10.79 2.76
N ASN A 126 -4.71 10.06 2.71
CA ASN A 126 -4.69 8.59 2.61
C ASN A 126 -4.07 8.13 1.28
N LEU A 127 -4.45 8.74 0.15
CA LEU A 127 -3.87 8.41 -1.15
C LEU A 127 -2.36 8.69 -1.20
N LYS A 128 -1.91 9.83 -0.69
CA LYS A 128 -0.48 10.18 -0.56
C LYS A 128 0.29 9.12 0.23
N ASN A 129 -0.28 8.65 1.34
CA ASN A 129 0.36 7.63 2.16
C ASN A 129 0.53 6.30 1.43
N VAL A 130 -0.43 5.91 0.58
CA VAL A 130 -0.30 4.74 -0.30
C VAL A 130 0.87 4.91 -1.27
N PHE A 131 0.97 6.05 -1.96
CA PHE A 131 2.09 6.31 -2.87
C PHE A 131 3.43 6.38 -2.16
N LYS A 132 3.51 7.00 -0.98
CA LYS A 132 4.72 7.01 -0.16
C LYS A 132 5.16 5.60 0.22
N PHE A 133 4.21 4.76 0.61
CA PHE A 133 4.49 3.36 0.95
C PHE A 133 5.09 2.60 -0.23
N PHE A 134 4.45 2.67 -1.41
CA PHE A 134 5.01 2.03 -2.61
C PHE A 134 6.35 2.61 -3.02
N GLY A 135 6.54 3.93 -2.94
CA GLY A 135 7.82 4.57 -3.25
C GLY A 135 8.96 4.09 -2.34
N ILE A 136 8.73 4.02 -1.02
CA ILE A 136 9.72 3.50 -0.07
C ILE A 136 10.00 2.02 -0.33
N LEU A 137 8.95 1.22 -0.60
CA LEU A 137 9.10 -0.20 -0.92
C LEU A 137 9.93 -0.39 -2.19
N THR A 138 9.69 0.40 -3.24
CA THR A 138 10.46 0.36 -4.48
C THR A 138 11.92 0.73 -4.25
N ILE A 139 12.22 1.78 -3.48
CA ILE A 139 13.61 2.15 -3.15
C ILE A 139 14.32 1.00 -2.42
N ALA A 140 13.66 0.38 -1.44
CA ALA A 140 14.22 -0.76 -0.71
C ALA A 140 14.51 -1.95 -1.64
N LEU A 141 13.59 -2.28 -2.56
CA LEU A 141 13.78 -3.34 -3.54
C LEU A 141 14.94 -3.05 -4.51
N LEU A 142 15.04 -1.80 -5.00
CA LEU A 142 16.14 -1.39 -5.87
C LEU A 142 17.50 -1.49 -5.18
N ALA A 143 17.58 -1.14 -3.89
CA ALA A 143 18.81 -1.30 -3.11
C ALA A 143 19.21 -2.77 -2.98
N ILE A 144 18.26 -3.66 -2.69
CA ILE A 144 18.48 -5.11 -2.61
C ILE A 144 18.96 -5.66 -3.97
N TYR A 145 18.29 -5.29 -5.06
CA TYR A 145 18.70 -5.71 -6.41
C TYR A 145 20.09 -5.18 -6.78
N GLY A 146 20.44 -3.95 -6.41
CA GLY A 146 21.78 -3.41 -6.60
C GLY A 146 22.85 -4.24 -5.88
N ILE A 147 22.62 -4.60 -4.61
CA ILE A 147 23.53 -5.46 -3.85
C ILE A 147 23.65 -6.84 -4.50
N MET A 148 22.52 -7.45 -4.88
CA MET A 148 22.51 -8.77 -5.53
C MET A 148 23.31 -8.79 -6.84
N ILE A 149 23.19 -7.74 -7.66
CA ILE A 149 23.95 -7.61 -8.91
C ILE A 149 25.46 -7.52 -8.62
N VAL A 150 25.86 -6.67 -7.67
CA VAL A 150 27.28 -6.53 -7.28
C VAL A 150 27.84 -7.86 -6.78
N MET A 151 27.11 -8.54 -5.89
CA MET A 151 27.49 -9.86 -5.38
C MET A 151 27.59 -10.89 -6.52
N GLY A 152 26.63 -10.90 -7.45
CA GLY A 152 26.65 -11.78 -8.62
C GLY A 152 27.88 -11.57 -9.49
N ILE A 153 28.22 -10.32 -9.80
CA ILE A 153 29.43 -9.99 -10.58
C ILE A 153 30.69 -10.45 -9.86
N LEU A 154 30.79 -10.19 -8.54
CA LEU A 154 31.95 -10.63 -7.74
C LEU A 154 32.09 -12.15 -7.73
N THR A 155 30.99 -12.89 -7.59
CA THR A 155 31.04 -14.35 -7.63
C THR A 155 31.55 -14.87 -8.97
N VAL A 156 31.03 -14.34 -10.09
CA VAL A 156 31.48 -14.74 -11.44
C VAL A 156 32.96 -14.41 -11.64
N ALA A 157 33.43 -13.25 -11.17
CA ALA A 157 34.83 -12.85 -11.28
C ALA A 157 35.79 -13.71 -10.44
N MET A 158 35.33 -14.27 -9.31
CA MET A 158 36.13 -15.14 -8.45
C MET A 158 36.16 -16.61 -8.92
N THR A 159 35.11 -17.06 -9.62
CA THR A 159 34.99 -18.44 -10.12
C THR A 159 35.41 -18.61 -11.58
N GLY A 160 35.63 -17.51 -12.30
CA GLY A 160 36.07 -17.48 -13.70
C GLY A 160 37.57 -17.38 -13.88
#